data_AF-A0A0D2NFQ5-F1
#
_entry.id   AF-A0A0D2NFQ5-F1
#
_cell.length_a   1.000
_cell.length_b   1.000
_cell.length_c   1.000
_cell.angle_alpha   90.00
_cell.angle_beta   90.00
_cell.angle_gamma   90.00
#
_symmetry.space_group_name_H-M   'P 1'
#
loop_
_entity.id
_entity.type
_entity.pdbx_description
1 polymer ?
#
loop_
_entity_poly.entity_id
_entity_poly.type
_entity_poly.pdbx_seq_one_letter_code
_entity_poly.pdbx_strand_id
1 'polypeptide(L)'
;MTGLPEYRNGGLLVDFGVLNLKPGVLPTDAKSNLPHAAPSHPAIVEWRAMTVIELDRIADLIRSQLGLSASQLTLAQVLEGATWKGGREIAKIKRPETGGPPIEIESDGTVF
;
A
#
# COMPACT_ATOMS: atom_id res chain seq x y z
N MET A 1 -4.14 8.76 15.65
CA MET A 1 -4.72 8.34 14.36
C MET A 1 -3.75 7.34 13.76
N THR A 2 -4.25 6.27 13.15
CA THR A 2 -3.43 5.23 12.50
C THR A 2 -3.81 5.17 11.03
N GLY A 3 -2.82 4.99 10.15
CA GLY A 3 -3.08 4.87 8.71
C GLY A 3 -3.81 3.56 8.39
N LEU A 4 -4.77 3.63 7.46
CA LEU A 4 -5.45 2.43 6.98
C LEU A 4 -4.53 1.67 6.00
N PRO A 5 -4.30 0.36 6.21
CA PRO A 5 -3.48 -0.45 5.32
C PRO A 5 -4.26 -0.89 4.07
N GLU A 6 -4.85 0.07 3.39
CA GLU A 6 -5.59 -0.17 2.16
C GLU A 6 -4.63 -0.38 0.97
N TYR A 7 -5.16 -0.94 -0.11
CA TYR A 7 -4.37 -1.44 -1.24
C TYR A 7 -3.51 -0.37 -1.93
N ARG A 8 -3.86 0.92 -1.85
CA ARG A 8 -3.06 2.01 -2.43
C ARG A 8 -1.85 2.34 -1.57
N ASN A 9 -2.03 2.38 -0.24
CA ASN A 9 -0.95 2.59 0.71
C ASN A 9 0.01 1.40 0.67
N GLY A 10 -0.51 0.18 0.80
CA GLY A 10 0.32 -1.02 0.75
C GLY A 10 0.91 -1.24 -0.65
N GLY A 11 0.14 -0.90 -1.69
CA GLY A 11 0.54 -1.12 -3.08
C GLY A 11 1.69 -0.23 -3.48
N LEU A 12 1.72 1.00 -3.00
CA LEU A 12 2.86 1.92 -3.14
C LEU A 12 4.16 1.28 -2.64
N LEU A 13 4.14 0.67 -1.45
CA LEU A 13 5.33 0.06 -0.84
C LEU A 13 5.87 -1.08 -1.68
N VAL A 14 4.98 -1.90 -2.25
CA VAL A 14 5.36 -2.99 -3.16
C VAL A 14 5.85 -2.44 -4.50
N ASP A 15 5.19 -1.41 -5.02
CA ASP A 15 5.54 -0.82 -6.30
C ASP A 15 6.89 -0.10 -6.29
N PHE A 16 7.26 0.50 -5.18
CA PHE A 16 8.60 1.08 -5.00
C PHE A 16 9.64 0.07 -4.49
N GLY A 17 9.27 -1.19 -4.26
CA GLY A 17 10.18 -2.26 -3.82
C GLY A 17 10.59 -2.18 -2.35
N VAL A 18 9.92 -1.36 -1.54
CA VAL A 18 10.12 -1.28 -0.07
C VAL A 18 9.69 -2.60 0.58
N LEU A 19 8.55 -3.14 0.13
CA LEU A 19 8.08 -4.48 0.48
C LEU A 19 8.12 -5.35 -0.77
N ASN A 20 8.46 -6.63 -0.61
CA ASN A 20 8.49 -7.58 -1.72
C ASN A 20 7.73 -8.84 -1.33
N LEU A 21 6.83 -9.29 -2.21
CA LEU A 21 6.17 -10.56 -2.04
C LEU A 21 7.19 -11.69 -2.25
N LYS A 22 7.28 -12.60 -1.28
CA LYS A 22 8.13 -13.79 -1.40
C LYS A 22 7.67 -14.65 -2.59
N PRO A 23 8.59 -15.15 -3.42
CA PRO A 23 8.23 -15.97 -4.58
C PRO A 23 7.37 -17.19 -4.19
N GLY A 24 6.31 -17.44 -4.95
CA GLY A 24 5.44 -18.61 -4.77
C GLY A 24 4.50 -18.58 -3.55
N VAL A 25 4.42 -17.47 -2.81
CA VAL A 25 3.55 -17.39 -1.62
C VAL A 25 2.07 -17.21 -1.98
N LEU A 26 1.77 -16.49 -3.08
CA LEU A 26 0.40 -16.28 -3.55
C LEU A 26 0.23 -16.89 -4.95
N PRO A 27 -0.96 -17.44 -5.27
CA PRO A 27 -1.28 -17.78 -6.64
C PRO A 27 -1.37 -16.51 -7.50
N THR A 28 -1.20 -16.68 -8.80
CA THR A 28 -1.34 -15.61 -9.79
C THR A 28 -2.68 -15.74 -10.48
N ASP A 29 -3.46 -14.65 -10.56
CA ASP A 29 -4.68 -14.63 -11.34
C ASP A 29 -4.36 -14.70 -12.84
N ALA A 30 -5.07 -15.56 -13.56
CA ALA A 30 -4.78 -15.84 -14.97
C ALA A 30 -5.15 -14.68 -15.92
N LYS A 31 -6.02 -13.75 -15.50
CA LYS A 31 -6.46 -12.62 -16.31
C LYS A 31 -5.58 -11.40 -16.10
N SER A 32 -5.30 -11.05 -14.85
CA SER A 32 -4.48 -9.89 -14.50
C SER A 32 -2.99 -10.19 -14.53
N ASN A 33 -2.60 -11.47 -14.42
CA ASN A 33 -1.24 -11.92 -14.20
C ASN A 33 -0.60 -11.32 -12.93
N LEU A 34 -1.42 -11.02 -11.91
CA LEU A 34 -1.00 -10.48 -10.63
C LEU A 34 -1.20 -11.50 -9.49
N PRO A 35 -0.40 -11.44 -8.42
CA PRO A 35 -0.68 -12.17 -7.20
C PRO A 35 -2.08 -11.85 -6.67
N HIS A 36 -2.84 -12.87 -6.29
CA HIS A 36 -4.23 -12.74 -5.86
C HIS A 36 -4.53 -13.62 -4.65
N ALA A 37 -5.27 -13.11 -3.65
CA ALA A 37 -5.69 -13.91 -2.51
C ALA A 37 -6.87 -13.31 -1.74
N ALA A 38 -7.54 -14.14 -0.95
CA ALA A 38 -8.50 -13.72 0.07
C ALA A 38 -7.89 -12.75 1.11
N PRO A 39 -8.68 -11.81 1.67
CA PRO A 39 -8.21 -10.86 2.69
C PRO A 39 -7.65 -11.54 3.95
N SER A 40 -8.15 -12.75 4.26
CA SER A 40 -7.73 -13.56 5.40
C SER A 40 -6.43 -14.34 5.17
N HIS A 41 -5.90 -14.34 3.94
CA HIS A 41 -4.66 -15.07 3.65
C HIS A 41 -3.49 -14.47 4.45
N PRO A 42 -2.62 -15.29 5.09
CA PRO A 42 -1.56 -14.80 5.97
C PRO A 42 -0.65 -13.73 5.33
N ALA A 43 -0.30 -13.88 4.06
CA ALA A 43 0.50 -12.89 3.34
C ALA A 43 -0.19 -11.53 3.18
N ILE A 44 -1.52 -11.50 3.02
CA ILE A 44 -2.30 -10.25 2.95
C ILE A 44 -2.35 -9.59 4.34
N VAL A 45 -2.55 -10.39 5.39
CA VAL A 45 -2.53 -9.89 6.78
C VAL A 45 -1.15 -9.32 7.14
N GLU A 46 -0.07 -10.03 6.80
CA GLU A 46 1.31 -9.56 7.02
C GLU A 46 1.58 -8.27 6.24
N TRP A 47 1.22 -8.21 4.96
CA TRP A 47 1.39 -7.00 4.16
C TRP A 47 0.62 -5.81 4.73
N ARG A 48 -0.61 -6.02 5.19
CA ARG A 48 -1.40 -4.97 5.84
C ARG A 48 -0.76 -4.50 7.14
N ALA A 49 -0.30 -5.42 7.99
CA ALA A 49 0.40 -5.09 9.23
C ALA A 49 1.68 -4.28 8.96
N MET A 50 2.49 -4.70 7.98
CA MET A 50 3.68 -3.98 7.55
C MET A 50 3.33 -2.60 7.00
N THR A 51 2.24 -2.48 6.23
CA THR A 51 1.79 -1.19 5.70
C THR A 51 1.53 -0.18 6.82
N VAL A 52 0.83 -0.58 7.89
CA VAL A 52 0.57 0.32 9.05
C VAL A 52 1.89 0.88 9.61
N ILE A 53 2.87 0.01 9.83
CA ILE A 53 4.18 0.40 10.39
C ILE A 53 4.94 1.33 9.45
N GLU A 54 4.96 1.01 8.15
CA GLU A 54 5.69 1.80 7.16
C GLU A 54 5.05 3.18 6.91
N LEU A 55 3.73 3.33 7.10
CA LEU A 55 3.09 4.65 7.02
C LEU A 55 3.60 5.62 8.09
N ASP A 56 3.78 5.14 9.33
CA ASP A 56 4.35 5.95 10.41
C ASP A 56 5.81 6.32 10.10
N ARG A 57 6.60 5.36 9.63
CA ARG A 57 8.00 5.58 9.24
C ARG A 57 8.14 6.58 8.09
N ILE A 58 7.29 6.49 7.07
CA ILE A 58 7.26 7.44 5.95
C ILE A 58 6.94 8.84 6.46
N ALA A 59 5.95 8.99 7.35
CA ALA A 59 5.60 10.28 7.91
C ALA A 59 6.77 10.90 8.69
N ASP A 60 7.47 10.11 9.51
CA ASP A 60 8.63 10.57 10.27
C ASP A 60 9.82 10.93 9.39
N LEU A 61 10.07 10.15 8.33
CA LEU A 61 11.12 10.47 7.35
C LEU A 61 10.83 11.77 6.59
N ILE A 62 9.58 11.97 6.13
CA ILE A 62 9.18 13.21 5.45
C ILE A 62 9.34 14.41 6.38
N ARG A 63 8.89 14.29 7.63
CA ARG A 63 9.06 15.33 8.66
C ARG A 63 10.53 15.67 8.89
N SER A 64 11.36 14.64 9.04
CA SER A 64 12.80 14.80 9.24
C SER A 64 13.46 15.54 8.06
N GLN A 65 13.11 15.17 6.82
CA GLN A 65 13.64 15.82 5.61
C GLN A 65 13.18 17.27 5.45
N LEU A 66 11.97 17.61 5.92
CA LEU A 66 11.40 18.95 5.82
C LEU A 66 11.65 19.83 7.05
N GLY A 67 12.24 19.28 8.12
CA GLY A 67 12.42 19.99 9.39
C GLY A 67 11.09 20.34 10.09
N LEU A 68 10.07 19.51 9.93
CA LEU A 68 8.72 19.74 10.47
C LEU A 68 8.42 18.79 11.63
N SER A 69 7.63 19.25 12.60
CA SER A 69 7.10 18.40 13.67
C SER A 69 5.83 17.65 13.25
N ALA A 70 5.41 16.68 14.06
CA ALA A 70 4.16 15.96 13.85
C ALA A 70 2.89 16.84 13.97
N SER A 71 2.96 17.99 14.66
CA SER A 71 1.86 18.95 14.71
C SER A 71 1.83 19.88 13.49
N GLN A 72 2.97 20.11 12.84
CA GLN A 72 3.06 20.92 11.63
C GLN A 72 2.71 20.13 10.36
N LEU A 73 3.07 18.84 10.34
CA LEU A 73 2.71 17.91 9.27
C LEU A 73 2.14 16.62 9.88
N THR A 74 0.81 16.58 10.00
CA THR A 74 0.10 15.46 10.62
C THR A 74 0.17 14.20 9.76
N LEU A 75 -0.04 13.03 10.38
CA LEU A 75 -0.09 11.77 9.63
C LEU A 75 -1.17 11.81 8.55
N ALA A 76 -2.35 12.36 8.83
CA ALA A 76 -3.44 12.50 7.85
C ALA A 76 -3.00 13.25 6.58
N GLN A 77 -2.26 14.36 6.74
CA GLN A 77 -1.76 15.13 5.60
C GLN A 77 -0.72 14.36 4.78
N VAL A 78 0.13 13.57 5.44
CA VAL A 78 1.07 12.67 4.75
C VAL A 78 0.32 11.58 3.99
N LEU A 79 -0.70 10.97 4.60
CA LEU A 79 -1.49 9.92 3.95
C LEU A 79 -2.18 10.45 2.68
N GLU A 80 -2.89 11.58 2.79
CA GLU A 80 -3.59 12.19 1.66
C GLU A 80 -2.63 12.67 0.56
N GLY A 81 -1.57 13.40 0.95
CA GLY A 81 -0.68 14.09 0.04
C GLY A 81 0.42 13.22 -0.56
N ALA A 82 0.86 12.18 0.15
CA ALA A 82 1.94 11.29 -0.26
C ALA A 82 1.42 9.88 -0.56
N THR A 83 1.13 9.06 0.45
CA THR A 83 1.02 7.62 0.21
C THR A 83 -0.24 7.25 -0.58
N TRP A 84 -1.37 7.90 -0.30
CA TRP A 84 -2.63 7.61 -0.98
C TRP A 84 -2.64 8.13 -2.41
N LYS A 85 -2.33 9.41 -2.61
CA LYS A 85 -2.23 10.00 -3.96
C LYS A 85 -1.13 9.34 -4.77
N GLY A 86 0.07 9.23 -4.21
CA GLY A 86 1.22 8.58 -4.84
C GLY A 86 0.93 7.13 -5.20
N GLY A 87 0.24 6.39 -4.33
CA GLY A 87 -0.18 5.01 -4.59
C GLY A 87 -1.07 4.88 -5.81
N ARG A 88 -2.03 5.81 -6.00
CA ARG A 88 -2.88 5.83 -7.21
C ARG A 88 -2.10 6.19 -8.46
N GLU A 89 -1.23 7.19 -8.39
CA GLU A 89 -0.45 7.64 -9.54
C GLU A 89 0.51 6.53 -10.00
N ILE A 90 1.26 5.90 -9.09
CA ILE A 90 2.16 4.81 -9.47
C ILE A 90 1.40 3.58 -9.98
N ALA A 91 0.24 3.28 -9.40
CA ALA A 91 -0.58 2.18 -9.85
C ALA A 91 -1.07 2.38 -11.29
N LYS A 92 -1.49 3.60 -11.65
CA LYS A 92 -1.84 3.95 -13.03
C LYS A 92 -0.64 3.90 -13.98
N ILE A 93 0.54 4.33 -13.55
CA ILE A 93 1.75 4.26 -14.37
C ILE A 93 2.13 2.81 -14.67
N LYS A 94 2.08 1.93 -13.66
CA LYS A 94 2.50 0.54 -13.78
C LYS A 94 1.45 -0.39 -14.38
N ARG A 95 0.17 -0.07 -14.16
CA ARG A 95 -0.99 -0.83 -14.63
C ARG A 95 -1.99 0.13 -15.27
N PRO A 96 -1.70 0.67 -16.46
CA PRO A 96 -2.54 1.70 -17.09
C PRO A 96 -3.98 1.24 -17.34
N GLU A 97 -4.19 -0.06 -17.57
CA GLU A 97 -5.51 -0.63 -17.86
C GLU A 97 -6.42 -0.69 -16.62
N THR A 98 -5.87 -0.99 -15.44
CA THR A 98 -6.69 -1.20 -14.23
C THR A 98 -6.51 -0.11 -13.19
N GLY A 99 -5.34 0.53 -13.12
CA GLY A 99 -4.93 1.41 -12.03
C GLY A 99 -4.94 0.72 -10.66
N GLY A 100 -4.95 -0.63 -10.64
CA GLY A 100 -5.08 -1.45 -9.45
C GLY A 100 -3.77 -1.67 -8.70
N PRO A 101 -3.84 -2.26 -7.49
CA PRO A 101 -2.65 -2.59 -6.70
C PRO A 101 -1.80 -3.70 -7.34
N PRO A 102 -0.52 -3.84 -6.93
CA PRO A 102 0.36 -4.95 -7.34
C PRO A 102 -0.04 -6.32 -6.77
N ILE A 103 -0.89 -6.36 -5.74
CA ILE A 103 -1.43 -7.58 -5.14
C ILE A 103 -2.95 -7.40 -5.08
N GLU A 104 -3.67 -8.26 -5.79
CA GLU A 104 -5.12 -8.25 -5.84
C GLU A 104 -5.71 -8.97 -4.63
N ILE A 105 -6.76 -8.40 -4.06
CA ILE A 105 -7.47 -8.98 -2.92
C ILE A 105 -8.86 -9.39 -3.41
N GLU A 106 -9.28 -10.62 -3.10
CA GLU A 106 -10.66 -11.05 -3.29
C GLU A 106 -11.57 -10.17 -2.43
N SER A 107 -12.41 -9.36 -3.06
CA SER A 107 -13.37 -8.52 -2.35
C SER A 107 -14.74 -8.65 -2.98
N ASP A 108 -15.73 -8.91 -2.15
CA ASP A 108 -17.15 -8.82 -2.49
C ASP A 108 -17.74 -7.43 -2.13
N GLY A 109 -16.87 -6.48 -1.79
CA GLY A 109 -17.25 -5.14 -1.35
C GLY A 109 -17.61 -5.02 0.13
N THR A 110 -17.56 -6.12 0.90
CA THR A 110 -17.79 -6.10 2.36
C THR A 110 -16.51 -6.00 3.17
N VAL A 111 -15.36 -6.28 2.54
CA VAL A 111 -14.03 -6.23 3.16
C VAL A 111 -13.14 -5.25 2.39
N PHE A 112 -12.65 -4.24 3.11
CA PHE A 112 -11.72 -3.20 2.64
C PHE A 112 -10.27 -3.61 2.87
#